data_AF-A0A524M7U7-F1
#
_entry.id   AF-A0A524M7U7-F1
#
_cell.length_a   1.000
_cell.length_b   1.000
_cell.length_c   1.000
_cell.angle_alpha   90.00
_cell.angle_beta   90.00
_cell.angle_gamma   90.00
#
_symmetry.space_group_name_H-M   'P 1'
#
loop_
_entity.id
_entity.type
_entity.pdbx_description
1 polymer ?
#
loop_
_entity_poly.entity_id
_entity_poly.type
_entity_poly.pdbx_seq_one_letter_code
_entity_poly.pdbx_strand_id
1 'polypeptide(L)'
;MSLTARELIHKLAEDTGLTYPTVAKRVNRMMKKGSGLIESVQEIAVEYKLRPDYYKINPVKIVAETEKILREDYTQTLMISAVLGQMVEARGKERFPSPAFFAFTEMLSRISDAPRDVKSETSIEIEEHTTRIIELMTTLVSVLCEWSEQGVIGVADDCPDTLRDIARAIFRKTKLLQGGLWTCISCGNIIEARDTRALMCYECDVKLSGSRSIEDRYESLGGSDRKGYGRSTE
;
A
#
# COMPACT_ATOMS: atom_id res chain seq x y z
N MET A 1 18.15 8.25 10.09
CA MET A 1 16.77 8.79 9.98
C MET A 1 15.93 7.66 9.43
N SER A 2 14.94 7.20 10.17
CA SER A 2 14.16 6.00 9.80
C SER A 2 13.21 6.31 8.65
N LEU A 3 12.96 5.32 7.80
CA LEU A 3 11.98 5.40 6.73
C LEU A 3 10.67 4.71 7.11
N THR A 4 10.71 3.69 7.96
CA THR A 4 9.50 2.97 8.39
C THR A 4 9.23 3.10 9.88
N ALA A 5 7.95 2.97 10.26
CA ALA A 5 7.53 2.88 11.66
C ALA A 5 8.22 1.69 12.36
N ARG A 6 8.39 0.58 11.64
CA ARG A 6 9.09 -0.61 12.13
C ARG A 6 10.54 -0.32 12.51
N GLU A 7 11.31 0.29 11.60
CA GLU A 7 12.69 0.70 11.86
C GLU A 7 12.78 1.65 13.06
N LEU A 8 11.86 2.62 13.15
CA LEU A 8 11.81 3.58 14.25
C LEU A 8 11.54 2.91 15.60
N ILE A 9 10.56 1.99 15.64
CA ILE A 9 10.19 1.25 16.87
C ILE A 9 11.29 0.28 17.27
N HIS A 10 11.95 -0.39 16.32
CA HIS A 10 13.12 -1.23 16.61
C HIS A 10 14.24 -0.43 17.25
N LYS A 11 14.59 0.73 16.67
CA LYS A 11 15.59 1.62 17.25
C LYS A 11 15.22 2.05 18.67
N LEU A 12 13.97 2.47 18.89
CA LEU A 12 13.50 2.83 20.24
C LEU A 12 13.58 1.63 21.21
N ALA A 13 13.25 0.43 20.76
CA ALA A 13 13.35 -0.78 21.58
C ALA A 13 14.81 -1.07 21.98
N GLU A 14 15.75 -0.96 21.04
CA GLU A 14 17.18 -1.08 21.31
C GLU A 14 17.68 -0.02 22.30
N ASP A 15 17.37 1.25 22.05
CA ASP A 15 17.83 2.38 22.87
C ASP A 15 17.22 2.36 24.29
N THR A 16 16.01 1.80 24.47
CA THR A 16 15.33 1.67 25.78
C THR A 16 15.66 0.37 26.51
N GLY A 17 16.28 -0.61 25.84
CA GLY A 17 16.47 -1.97 26.36
C GLY A 17 15.17 -2.79 26.47
N LEU A 18 14.08 -2.33 25.84
CA LEU A 18 12.79 -3.05 25.80
C LEU A 18 12.72 -3.99 24.60
N THR A 19 11.78 -4.94 24.64
CA THR A 19 11.49 -5.77 23.46
C THR A 19 10.61 -5.00 22.46
N TYR A 20 10.84 -5.23 21.15
CA TYR A 20 10.03 -4.62 20.08
C TYR A 20 8.50 -4.76 20.31
N PRO A 21 7.95 -5.96 20.65
CA PRO A 21 6.52 -6.09 20.87
C PRO A 21 5.98 -5.22 22.02
N THR A 22 6.81 -4.95 23.03
CA THR A 22 6.44 -4.10 24.18
C THR A 22 6.30 -2.66 23.73
N VAL A 23 7.30 -2.14 23.01
CA VAL A 23 7.28 -0.77 22.47
C VAL A 23 6.16 -0.61 21.45
N ALA A 24 6.02 -1.54 20.50
CA ALA A 24 4.97 -1.51 19.48
C ALA A 24 3.55 -1.50 20.09
N LYS A 25 3.29 -2.33 21.11
CA LYS A 25 2.00 -2.32 21.82
C LYS A 25 1.74 -0.98 22.50
N ARG A 26 2.77 -0.37 23.07
CA ARG A 26 2.65 0.91 23.75
C ARG A 26 2.35 2.04 22.78
N VAL A 27 3.10 2.15 21.69
CA VAL A 27 2.87 3.10 20.59
C VAL A 27 1.46 2.94 20.04
N ASN A 28 1.05 1.71 19.69
CA ASN A 28 -0.30 1.45 19.18
C ASN A 28 -1.40 1.83 20.18
N ARG A 29 -1.17 1.66 21.49
CA ARG A 29 -2.13 2.08 22.52
C ARG A 29 -2.27 3.60 22.58
N MET A 30 -1.19 4.34 22.39
CA MET A 30 -1.18 5.80 22.40
C MET A 30 -1.82 6.35 21.13
N MET A 31 -1.50 5.79 19.97
CA MET A 31 -2.13 6.15 18.70
C MET A 31 -3.64 5.92 18.70
N LYS A 32 -4.11 4.82 19.31
CA LYS A 32 -5.55 4.59 19.50
C LYS A 32 -6.22 5.70 20.31
N LYS A 33 -5.51 6.30 21.26
CA LYS A 33 -6.04 7.39 22.11
C LYS A 33 -5.97 8.77 21.44
N GLY A 34 -5.42 8.89 20.23
CA GLY A 34 -5.34 10.16 19.51
C GLY A 34 -3.91 10.63 19.20
N SER A 35 -2.89 10.07 19.85
CA SER A 35 -1.51 10.54 19.68
C SER A 35 -0.95 10.21 18.30
N GLY A 36 -0.13 11.10 17.74
CA GLY A 36 0.60 10.82 16.50
C GLY A 36 1.62 9.69 16.68
N LEU A 37 2.05 9.04 15.59
CA LEU A 37 3.12 8.03 15.65
C LEU A 37 4.41 8.61 16.25
N ILE A 38 4.85 9.77 15.73
CA ILE A 38 6.09 10.41 16.14
C ILE A 38 5.99 10.91 17.58
N GLU A 39 4.88 11.56 17.94
CA GLU A 39 4.60 11.98 19.30
C GLU A 39 4.66 10.79 20.29
N SER A 40 3.99 9.68 19.95
CA SER A 40 3.97 8.48 20.80
C SER A 40 5.37 7.90 21.02
N VAL A 41 6.21 7.87 19.98
CA VAL A 41 7.60 7.39 20.08
C VAL A 41 8.45 8.37 20.91
N GLN A 42 8.26 9.67 20.72
CA GLN A 42 9.01 10.71 21.43
C GLN A 42 8.64 10.75 22.92
N GLU A 43 7.38 10.56 23.28
CA GLU A 43 6.94 10.48 24.67
C GLU A 43 7.60 9.27 25.39
N ILE A 44 7.63 8.10 24.74
CA ILE A 44 8.36 6.94 25.29
C ILE A 44 9.85 7.24 25.42
N ALA A 45 10.46 7.92 24.44
CA ALA A 45 11.86 8.31 24.52
C ALA A 45 12.14 9.23 25.73
N VAL A 46 11.26 10.20 26.00
CA VAL A 46 11.37 11.12 27.14
C VAL A 46 11.31 10.36 28.47
N GLU A 47 10.39 9.41 28.62
CA GLU A 47 10.28 8.60 29.84
C GLU A 47 11.56 7.82 30.16
N TYR A 48 12.27 7.37 29.14
CA TYR A 48 13.53 6.63 29.26
C TYR A 48 14.76 7.55 29.26
N LYS A 49 14.58 8.87 29.40
CA LYS A 49 15.65 9.88 29.40
C LYS A 49 16.49 9.89 28.13
N LEU A 50 15.90 9.50 27.01
CA LEU A 50 16.49 9.55 25.68
C LEU A 50 16.17 10.89 25.01
N ARG A 51 16.92 11.24 23.96
CA ARG A 51 16.71 12.48 23.21
C ARG A 51 15.59 12.27 22.17
N PRO A 52 14.39 12.88 22.32
CA PRO A 52 13.23 12.61 21.48
C PRO A 52 13.41 13.05 20.02
N ASP A 53 14.20 14.10 19.78
CA ASP A 53 14.48 14.66 18.46
C ASP A 53 15.26 13.72 17.52
N TYR A 54 15.83 12.62 18.05
CA TYR A 54 16.47 11.55 17.27
C TYR A 54 15.46 10.59 16.62
N TYR A 55 14.21 10.62 17.04
CA TYR A 55 13.14 9.74 16.56
C TYR A 55 12.24 10.50 15.59
N LYS A 56 12.62 10.44 14.31
CA LYS A 56 11.95 11.16 13.21
C LYS A 56 11.84 10.27 11.98
N ILE A 57 10.72 10.43 11.28
CA ILE A 57 10.47 9.85 9.96
C ILE A 57 10.35 11.01 8.97
N ASN A 58 10.91 10.84 7.77
CA ASN A 58 10.72 11.81 6.69
C ASN A 58 9.69 11.27 5.69
N PRO A 59 8.44 11.74 5.71
CA PRO A 59 7.42 11.25 4.79
C PRO A 59 7.71 11.60 3.32
N VAL A 60 8.44 12.68 3.05
CA VAL A 60 8.85 13.02 1.67
C VAL A 60 9.83 11.98 1.12
N LYS A 61 10.72 11.46 1.97
CA LYS A 61 11.60 10.34 1.57
C LYS A 61 10.84 9.04 1.36
N ILE A 62 9.78 8.79 2.12
CA ILE A 62 8.90 7.62 1.89
C ILE A 62 8.27 7.71 0.51
N VAL A 63 7.72 8.87 0.14
CA VAL A 63 7.14 9.14 -1.17
C VAL A 63 8.18 8.92 -2.28
N ALA A 64 9.37 9.50 -2.15
CA ALA A 64 10.45 9.34 -3.13
C ALA A 64 10.89 7.87 -3.31
N GLU A 65 11.02 7.11 -2.22
CA GLU A 65 11.38 5.69 -2.28
C GLU A 65 10.25 4.85 -2.91
N THR A 66 9.00 5.18 -2.61
CA THR A 66 7.83 4.53 -3.20
C THR A 66 7.79 4.78 -4.71
N GLU A 67 8.00 6.02 -5.15
CA GLU A 67 8.05 6.37 -6.58
C GLU A 67 9.19 5.65 -7.30
N LYS A 68 10.35 5.50 -6.64
CA LYS A 68 11.49 4.79 -7.19
C LYS A 68 11.13 3.32 -7.48
N ILE A 69 10.55 2.62 -6.51
CA ILE A 69 10.13 1.22 -6.67
C ILE A 69 9.09 1.11 -7.80
N LEU A 70 8.05 1.94 -7.77
CA LEU A 70 6.95 1.86 -8.74
C LEU A 70 7.32 2.34 -10.16
N ARG A 71 8.49 2.95 -10.36
CA ARG A 71 9.01 3.33 -11.68
C ARG A 71 10.07 2.37 -12.22
N GLU A 72 10.51 1.43 -11.41
CA GLU A 72 11.61 0.52 -11.77
C GLU A 72 11.20 -0.44 -12.88
N ASP A 73 10.06 -1.10 -12.72
CA ASP A 73 9.48 -2.01 -13.71
C ASP A 73 7.93 -1.95 -13.67
N TYR A 74 7.31 -1.82 -14.84
CA TYR A 74 5.85 -1.78 -14.98
C TYR A 74 5.18 -3.10 -14.58
N THR A 75 5.78 -4.24 -14.93
CA THR A 75 5.30 -5.59 -14.58
C THR A 75 5.31 -5.78 -13.07
N GLN A 76 6.40 -5.38 -12.41
CA GLN A 76 6.51 -5.39 -10.96
C GLN A 76 5.41 -4.53 -10.32
N THR A 77 5.20 -3.33 -10.83
CA THR A 77 4.15 -2.42 -10.37
C THR A 77 2.74 -3.03 -10.49
N LEU A 78 2.46 -3.72 -11.59
CA LEU A 78 1.20 -4.45 -11.78
C LEU A 78 1.05 -5.59 -10.76
N MET A 79 2.12 -6.35 -10.51
CA MET A 79 2.10 -7.44 -9.52
C MET A 79 1.89 -6.92 -8.10
N ILE A 80 2.61 -5.88 -7.69
CA ILE A 80 2.41 -5.18 -6.41
C ILE A 80 0.95 -4.72 -6.30
N SER A 81 0.41 -4.11 -7.35
CA SER A 81 -0.98 -3.64 -7.39
C SER A 81 -1.98 -4.78 -7.19
N ALA A 82 -1.78 -5.92 -7.86
CA ALA A 82 -2.63 -7.09 -7.75
C ALA A 82 -2.60 -7.67 -6.32
N VAL A 83 -1.41 -7.82 -5.72
CA VAL A 83 -1.25 -8.34 -4.36
C VAL A 83 -1.93 -7.40 -3.36
N LEU A 84 -1.68 -6.10 -3.42
CA LEU A 84 -2.30 -5.13 -2.52
C LEU A 84 -3.83 -5.08 -2.68
N GLY A 85 -4.32 -5.22 -3.92
CA GLY A 85 -5.75 -5.34 -4.22
C GLY A 85 -6.39 -6.53 -3.51
N GLN A 86 -5.78 -7.71 -3.61
CA GLN A 86 -6.25 -8.91 -2.91
C GLN A 86 -6.19 -8.73 -1.38
N MET A 87 -5.11 -8.16 -0.86
CA MET A 87 -4.96 -7.98 0.58
C MET A 87 -5.97 -6.99 1.18
N VAL A 88 -6.38 -5.93 0.47
CA VAL A 88 -7.39 -4.99 1.02
C VAL A 88 -8.80 -5.61 1.08
N GLU A 89 -9.09 -6.57 0.19
CA GLU A 89 -10.32 -7.35 0.17
C GLU A 89 -10.31 -8.55 1.14
N ALA A 90 -9.12 -8.99 1.56
CA ALA A 90 -8.95 -10.08 2.51
C ALA A 90 -9.66 -9.81 3.86
N ARG A 91 -9.98 -10.89 4.57
CA ARG A 91 -10.61 -10.83 5.90
C ARG A 91 -9.60 -11.11 7.00
N GLY A 92 -9.84 -10.56 8.19
CA GLY A 92 -9.03 -10.85 9.37
C GLY A 92 -7.65 -10.18 9.34
N LYS A 93 -6.62 -10.90 9.81
CA LYS A 93 -5.28 -10.34 10.07
C LYS A 93 -4.44 -10.08 8.82
N GLU A 94 -4.79 -10.72 7.71
CA GLU A 94 -4.11 -10.55 6.41
C GLU A 94 -4.60 -9.31 5.66
N ARG A 95 -5.65 -8.66 6.19
CA ARG A 95 -6.24 -7.49 5.55
C ARG A 95 -5.29 -6.30 5.57
N PHE A 96 -4.90 -5.84 4.39
CA PHE A 96 -4.15 -4.60 4.26
C PHE A 96 -5.03 -3.40 4.65
N PRO A 97 -4.55 -2.47 5.50
CA PRO A 97 -5.36 -1.35 5.95
C PRO A 97 -5.82 -0.47 4.78
N SER A 98 -7.12 -0.23 4.66
CA SER A 98 -7.70 0.57 3.56
C SER A 98 -7.08 1.97 3.43
N PRO A 99 -6.76 2.71 4.52
CA PRO A 99 -6.03 3.98 4.39
C PRO A 99 -4.67 3.85 3.69
N ALA A 100 -3.91 2.79 3.99
CA ALA A 100 -2.62 2.52 3.36
C ALA A 100 -2.79 2.12 1.89
N PHE A 101 -3.85 1.37 1.57
CA PHE A 101 -4.22 1.10 0.19
C PHE A 101 -4.58 2.39 -0.57
N PHE A 102 -5.32 3.32 0.06
CA PHE A 102 -5.61 4.60 -0.58
C PHE A 102 -4.34 5.42 -0.82
N ALA A 103 -3.39 5.44 0.12
CA ALA A 103 -2.10 6.07 -0.09
C ALA A 103 -1.38 5.48 -1.31
N PHE A 104 -1.38 4.15 -1.44
CA PHE A 104 -0.83 3.47 -2.61
C PHE A 104 -1.51 3.90 -3.93
N THR A 105 -2.86 3.94 -3.97
CA THR A 105 -3.58 4.39 -5.18
C THR A 105 -3.28 5.84 -5.57
N GLU A 106 -3.12 6.73 -4.58
CA GLU A 106 -2.73 8.12 -4.81
C GLU A 106 -1.30 8.20 -5.38
N MET A 107 -0.38 7.40 -4.85
CA MET A 107 0.98 7.30 -5.36
C MET A 107 1.02 6.82 -6.80
N LEU A 108 0.29 5.73 -7.12
CA LEU A 108 0.18 5.23 -8.49
C LEU A 108 -0.34 6.28 -9.47
N SER A 109 -1.36 7.05 -9.07
CA SER A 109 -1.96 8.07 -9.94
C SER A 109 -1.03 9.24 -10.29
N ARG A 110 0.03 9.45 -9.51
CA ARG A 110 1.01 10.53 -9.66
C ARG A 110 2.24 10.13 -10.47
N ILE A 111 2.42 8.84 -10.70
CA ILE A 111 3.56 8.32 -11.42
C ILE A 111 3.27 8.42 -12.92
N SER A 112 4.13 9.11 -13.65
CA SER A 112 4.18 9.03 -15.11
C SER A 112 4.47 7.60 -15.54
N ASP A 113 3.85 7.12 -16.63
CA ASP A 113 3.98 5.75 -17.13
C ASP A 113 5.42 5.23 -17.02
N ALA A 114 5.59 4.14 -16.27
CA ALA A 114 6.87 3.47 -16.14
C ALA A 114 7.31 2.94 -17.52
N PRO A 115 8.61 2.93 -17.84
CA PRO A 115 9.09 2.30 -19.05
C PRO A 115 8.63 0.83 -19.07
N ARG A 116 8.09 0.38 -20.20
CA ARG A 116 7.69 -1.03 -20.41
C ARG A 116 8.88 -1.97 -20.62
N ASP A 117 10.07 -1.58 -20.16
CA ASP A 117 11.23 -2.45 -20.22
C ASP A 117 10.97 -3.62 -19.29
N VAL A 118 10.79 -4.80 -19.87
CA VAL A 118 10.61 -6.05 -19.15
C VAL A 118 12.00 -6.48 -18.69
N LYS A 119 12.45 -5.98 -17.54
CA LYS A 119 13.58 -6.64 -16.90
C LYS A 119 13.07 -7.98 -16.40
N SER A 120 13.89 -9.02 -16.58
CA SER A 120 13.62 -10.35 -16.03
C SER A 120 13.85 -10.29 -14.52
N GLU A 121 12.94 -9.67 -13.78
CA GLU A 121 12.94 -9.72 -12.31
C GLU A 121 12.54 -11.11 -11.83
N THR A 122 13.11 -11.53 -10.71
CA THR A 122 12.79 -12.79 -10.05
C THR A 122 11.60 -12.63 -9.12
N SER A 123 10.83 -13.71 -8.88
CA SER A 123 9.69 -13.69 -7.94
C SER A 123 10.05 -13.18 -6.53
N ILE A 124 11.31 -13.39 -6.10
CA ILE A 124 11.80 -12.99 -4.77
C ILE A 124 11.90 -11.46 -4.67
N GLU A 125 12.42 -10.79 -5.70
CA GLU A 125 12.52 -9.32 -5.74
C GLU A 125 11.12 -8.69 -5.63
N ILE A 126 10.14 -9.24 -6.34
CA ILE A 126 8.76 -8.74 -6.33
C ILE A 126 8.12 -8.86 -4.93
N GLU A 127 8.36 -9.95 -4.21
CA GLU A 127 7.89 -10.14 -2.83
C GLU A 127 8.53 -9.13 -1.87
N GLU A 128 9.84 -8.90 -2.01
CA GLU A 128 10.57 -7.92 -1.20
C GLU A 128 10.07 -6.48 -1.46
N HIS A 129 9.92 -6.11 -2.73
CA HIS A 129 9.38 -4.81 -3.12
C HIS A 129 7.93 -4.62 -2.66
N THR A 130 7.09 -5.65 -2.76
CA THR A 130 5.71 -5.62 -2.25
C THR A 130 5.70 -5.40 -0.74
N THR A 131 6.51 -6.15 0.00
CA THR A 131 6.65 -6.00 1.46
C THR A 131 7.13 -4.59 1.82
N ARG A 132 8.08 -4.05 1.04
CA ARG A 132 8.59 -2.69 1.25
C ARG A 132 7.52 -1.65 1.01
N ILE A 133 6.70 -1.77 -0.05
CA ILE A 133 5.58 -0.88 -0.31
C ILE A 133 4.55 -0.94 0.82
N ILE A 134 4.23 -2.13 1.34
CA ILE A 134 3.34 -2.29 2.50
C ILE A 134 3.85 -1.48 3.69
N GLU A 135 5.13 -1.63 4.04
CA GLU A 135 5.74 -0.91 5.18
C GLU A 135 5.79 0.60 4.94
N LEU A 136 6.14 1.04 3.73
CA LEU A 136 6.21 2.46 3.36
C LEU A 136 4.82 3.10 3.41
N MET A 137 3.79 2.48 2.83
CA MET A 137 2.44 3.04 2.79
C MET A 137 1.78 3.06 4.17
N THR A 138 1.93 2.00 4.96
CA THR A 138 1.41 1.98 6.35
C THR A 138 2.10 3.03 7.22
N THR A 139 3.41 3.20 7.06
CA THR A 139 4.15 4.26 7.74
C THR A 139 3.70 5.64 7.28
N LEU A 140 3.54 5.85 5.97
CA LEU A 140 3.15 7.13 5.38
C LEU A 140 1.82 7.61 5.96
N VAL A 141 0.79 6.75 5.98
CA VAL A 141 -0.50 7.13 6.57
C VAL A 141 -0.37 7.39 8.07
N SER A 142 0.46 6.61 8.77
CA SER A 142 0.68 6.80 10.22
C SER A 142 1.29 8.16 10.57
N VAL A 143 1.99 8.81 9.63
CA VAL A 143 2.59 10.13 9.83
C VAL A 143 1.85 11.27 9.12
N LEU A 144 1.02 10.99 8.12
CA LEU A 144 0.24 12.02 7.41
C LEU A 144 -1.16 12.25 8.00
N CYS A 145 -1.70 11.27 8.72
CA CYS A 145 -3.08 11.27 9.18
C CYS A 145 -3.18 11.33 10.71
N GLU A 146 -4.25 11.95 11.19
CA GLU A 146 -4.64 11.94 12.60
C GLU A 146 -5.48 10.69 12.89
N TRP A 147 -5.22 10.03 14.02
CA TRP A 147 -5.79 8.73 14.37
C TRP A 147 -6.68 8.80 15.61
N SER A 148 -7.60 7.85 15.71
CA SER A 148 -8.47 7.62 16.87
C SER A 148 -8.78 6.12 16.97
N GLU A 149 -9.54 5.73 18.00
CA GLU A 149 -10.06 4.36 18.11
C GLU A 149 -10.94 3.97 16.92
N GLN A 150 -11.63 4.94 16.29
CA GLN A 150 -12.48 4.74 15.12
C GLN A 150 -11.68 4.76 13.80
N GLY A 151 -10.37 4.93 13.85
CA GLY A 151 -9.48 5.03 12.68
C GLY A 151 -9.09 6.46 12.36
N VAL A 152 -8.85 6.75 11.07
CA VAL A 152 -8.40 8.08 10.63
C VAL A 152 -9.52 9.12 10.80
N ILE A 153 -9.21 10.23 11.46
CA ILE A 153 -10.15 11.32 11.76
C ILE A 153 -9.78 12.66 11.13
N GLY A 154 -8.55 12.80 10.64
CA GLY A 154 -8.08 14.05 10.05
C GLY A 154 -6.74 13.90 9.32
N VAL A 155 -6.20 15.04 8.91
CA VAL A 155 -4.82 15.18 8.44
C VAL A 155 -4.00 15.65 9.64
N ALA A 156 -2.83 15.05 9.86
CA ALA A 156 -1.98 15.43 10.99
C ALA A 156 -1.53 16.90 10.88
N ASP A 157 -1.43 17.59 12.01
CA ASP A 157 -1.05 19.02 12.05
C ASP A 157 0.36 19.26 11.52
N ASP A 158 1.27 18.31 11.75
CA ASP A 158 2.67 18.32 11.31
C ASP A 158 2.86 17.71 9.90
N CYS A 159 1.77 17.42 9.19
CA CYS A 159 1.81 16.95 7.81
C CYS A 159 2.48 18.00 6.90
N PRO A 160 3.55 17.63 6.16
CA PRO A 160 4.23 18.58 5.27
C PRO A 160 3.30 19.12 4.19
N ASP A 161 3.41 20.42 3.90
CA ASP A 161 2.54 21.10 2.93
C ASP A 161 2.55 20.43 1.55
N THR A 162 3.72 19.94 1.11
CA THR A 162 3.88 19.24 -0.18
C THR A 162 3.12 17.91 -0.26
N LEU A 163 2.76 17.32 0.89
CA LEU A 163 2.05 16.04 0.98
C LEU A 163 0.60 16.20 1.46
N ARG A 164 0.18 17.42 1.77
CA ARG A 164 -1.14 17.72 2.33
C ARG A 164 -2.28 17.30 1.39
N ASP A 165 -2.08 17.37 0.08
CA ASP A 165 -3.08 16.91 -0.89
C ASP A 165 -3.24 15.39 -0.90
N ILE A 166 -2.14 14.63 -0.78
CA ILE A 166 -2.19 13.17 -0.60
C ILE A 166 -2.93 12.84 0.69
N ALA A 167 -2.56 13.48 1.79
CA ALA A 167 -3.17 13.25 3.09
C ALA A 167 -4.69 13.54 3.08
N ARG A 168 -5.11 14.64 2.44
CA ARG A 168 -6.53 14.98 2.24
C ARG A 168 -7.26 13.95 1.40
N ALA A 169 -6.65 13.46 0.33
CA ALA A 169 -7.25 12.43 -0.52
C ALA A 169 -7.44 11.11 0.27
N ILE A 170 -6.42 10.66 1.00
CA ILE A 170 -6.48 9.49 1.89
C ILE A 170 -7.59 9.66 2.93
N PHE A 171 -7.63 10.82 3.60
CA PHE A 171 -8.65 11.14 4.59
C PHE A 171 -10.07 11.06 4.00
N ARG A 172 -10.31 11.74 2.88
CA ARG A 172 -11.62 11.75 2.20
C ARG A 172 -12.06 10.35 1.78
N LYS A 173 -11.18 9.58 1.15
CA LYS A 173 -11.46 8.19 0.75
C LYS A 173 -11.74 7.30 1.96
N THR A 174 -11.00 7.49 3.06
CA THR A 174 -11.22 6.77 4.31
C THR A 174 -12.57 7.11 4.94
N LYS A 175 -12.95 8.40 4.98
CA LYS A 175 -14.26 8.83 5.50
C LYS A 175 -15.41 8.30 4.65
N LEU A 176 -15.24 8.32 3.33
CA LEU A 176 -16.21 7.76 2.40
C LEU A 176 -16.42 6.25 2.66
N LEU A 177 -15.34 5.50 2.86
CA LEU A 177 -15.39 4.08 3.26
C LEU A 177 -16.04 3.86 4.63
N GLN A 178 -15.71 4.68 5.63
CA GLN A 178 -16.35 4.63 6.95
C GLN A 178 -17.85 4.91 6.88
N GLY A 179 -18.30 5.69 5.89
CA GLY A 179 -19.70 5.93 5.58
C GLY A 179 -20.39 4.82 4.78
N GLY A 180 -19.71 3.71 4.49
CA GLY A 180 -20.26 2.58 3.72
C GLY A 180 -20.26 2.80 2.22
N LEU A 181 -19.47 3.75 1.70
CA LEU A 181 -19.33 4.04 0.28
C LEU A 181 -17.93 3.64 -0.22
N TRP A 182 -17.75 3.50 -1.52
CA TRP A 182 -16.47 3.21 -2.15
C TRP A 182 -16.32 3.95 -3.48
N THR A 183 -15.10 4.37 -3.81
CA THR A 183 -14.76 4.94 -5.11
C THR A 183 -14.23 3.84 -6.02
N CYS A 184 -14.99 3.48 -7.06
CA CYS A 184 -14.58 2.49 -8.04
C CYS A 184 -13.19 2.82 -8.61
N ILE A 185 -12.24 1.87 -8.51
CA ILE A 185 -10.86 2.09 -8.94
C ILE A 185 -10.72 2.28 -10.46
N SER A 186 -11.72 1.81 -11.23
CA SER A 186 -11.69 1.86 -12.69
C SER A 186 -12.32 3.14 -13.26
N CYS A 187 -13.48 3.56 -12.76
CA CYS A 187 -14.22 4.70 -13.32
C CYS A 187 -14.36 5.91 -12.39
N GLY A 188 -13.94 5.79 -11.12
CA GLY A 188 -14.04 6.88 -10.15
C GLY A 188 -15.44 7.12 -9.58
N ASN A 189 -16.47 6.37 -10.01
CA ASN A 189 -17.83 6.51 -9.46
C ASN A 189 -17.89 6.09 -7.99
N ILE A 190 -18.70 6.81 -7.22
CA ILE A 190 -19.00 6.47 -5.82
C ILE A 190 -20.18 5.50 -5.79
N ILE A 191 -19.99 4.35 -5.15
CA ILE A 191 -20.98 3.29 -4.99
C ILE A 191 -21.08 2.87 -3.53
N GLU A 192 -22.08 2.06 -3.17
CA GLU A 192 -22.10 1.44 -1.85
C GLU A 192 -20.98 0.41 -1.74
N ALA A 193 -20.28 0.39 -0.59
CA ALA A 193 -19.16 -0.52 -0.35
C ALA A 193 -19.57 -2.00 -0.36
N ARG A 194 -20.86 -2.31 -0.13
CA ARG A 194 -21.38 -3.68 -0.27
C ARG A 194 -21.57 -4.12 -1.73
N ASP A 195 -21.65 -3.17 -2.64
CA ASP A 195 -21.86 -3.41 -4.08
C ASP A 195 -20.54 -3.47 -4.86
N THR A 196 -19.41 -3.31 -4.17
CA THR A 196 -18.08 -3.43 -4.78
C THR A 196 -17.72 -4.89 -5.03
N ARG A 197 -17.15 -5.17 -6.21
CA ARG A 197 -16.54 -6.46 -6.57
C ARG A 197 -15.15 -6.21 -7.14
N ALA A 198 -14.12 -6.88 -6.62
CA ALA A 198 -12.73 -6.64 -7.02
C ALA A 198 -12.38 -5.14 -6.98
N LEU A 199 -12.84 -4.43 -5.93
CA LEU A 199 -12.69 -2.98 -5.75
C LEU A 199 -13.35 -2.08 -6.83
N MET A 200 -14.19 -2.65 -7.70
CA MET A 200 -14.86 -1.98 -8.80
C MET A 200 -16.39 -1.96 -8.63
N CYS A 201 -17.05 -1.06 -9.37
CA CYS A 201 -18.50 -1.12 -9.54
C CYS A 201 -18.90 -2.27 -10.45
N TYR A 202 -20.13 -2.74 -10.29
CA TYR A 202 -20.70 -3.83 -11.10
C TYR A 202 -20.53 -3.61 -12.60
N GLU A 203 -20.74 -2.38 -13.10
CA GLU A 203 -20.58 -2.07 -14.52
C GLU A 203 -19.14 -2.26 -15.03
N CYS A 204 -18.14 -1.87 -14.23
CA CYS A 204 -16.73 -2.06 -14.59
C CYS A 204 -16.32 -3.53 -14.49
N ASP A 205 -16.77 -4.23 -13.45
CA ASP A 205 -16.52 -5.65 -13.23
C ASP A 205 -17.08 -6.52 -14.38
N VAL A 206 -18.32 -6.25 -14.80
CA VAL A 206 -18.96 -6.95 -15.93
C VAL A 206 -18.26 -6.65 -17.25
N LYS A 207 -17.78 -5.43 -17.49
CA LYS A 207 -17.04 -5.10 -18.72
C LYS A 207 -15.73 -5.89 -18.84
N LEU A 208 -15.06 -6.15 -17.71
CA LEU A 208 -13.83 -6.95 -17.67
C LEU A 208 -14.12 -8.45 -17.77
N SER A 209 -15.21 -8.91 -17.15
CA SER A 209 -15.65 -10.31 -17.21
C SER A 209 -16.31 -10.68 -18.54
N GLY A 210 -16.86 -9.69 -19.25
CA GLY A 210 -17.57 -9.84 -20.53
C GLY A 210 -16.69 -9.67 -21.76
N SER A 211 -15.44 -9.22 -21.62
CA SER A 211 -14.43 -9.47 -22.65
C SER A 211 -14.13 -10.96 -22.65
N ARG A 212 -14.54 -11.64 -23.74
CA ARG A 212 -14.28 -13.04 -24.05
C ARG A 212 -12.97 -13.54 -23.44
N SER A 213 -13.04 -14.74 -22.87
CA SER A 213 -11.94 -15.46 -22.23
C SER A 213 -10.60 -15.18 -22.93
N ILE A 214 -9.55 -15.01 -22.15
CA ILE A 214 -8.17 -15.04 -22.66
C ILE A 214 -7.92 -16.32 -23.49
N GLU A 215 -8.70 -17.38 -23.26
CA GLU A 215 -8.75 -18.62 -24.06
C GLU A 215 -9.23 -18.40 -25.51
N ASP A 216 -10.23 -17.55 -25.78
CA ASP A 216 -10.70 -17.25 -27.15
C ASP A 216 -9.67 -16.47 -27.98
N ARG A 217 -8.77 -15.72 -27.31
CA ARG A 217 -7.66 -15.01 -27.98
C ARG A 217 -6.50 -15.93 -28.37
N TYR A 218 -6.37 -17.10 -27.74
CA TYR A 218 -5.35 -18.09 -28.11
C TYR A 218 -5.81 -19.02 -29.24
N GLU A 219 -7.11 -19.30 -29.36
CA GLU A 219 -7.63 -20.09 -30.49
C GLU A 219 -7.54 -19.37 -31.84
N SER A 220 -7.45 -18.04 -31.85
CA SER A 220 -7.42 -17.23 -33.08
C SER A 220 -6.02 -16.89 -33.63
N LEU A 221 -4.94 -17.33 -32.97
CA LEU A 221 -3.55 -17.07 -33.39
C LEU A 221 -2.68 -18.34 -33.52
N GLY A 222 -3.29 -19.52 -33.67
CA GLY A 222 -2.57 -20.79 -33.61
C GLY A 222 -3.07 -21.91 -34.50
N GLY A 223 -3.74 -21.61 -35.62
CA GLY A 223 -3.94 -22.57 -36.70
C GLY A 223 -2.63 -22.85 -37.45
N SER A 224 -1.65 -23.45 -36.79
CA SER A 224 -0.41 -23.93 -37.41
C SER A 224 -0.42 -25.45 -37.41
N ASP A 225 -0.47 -26.03 -38.60
CA ASP A 225 -0.30 -27.45 -38.86
C ASP A 225 0.85 -28.04 -38.03
N ARG A 226 0.53 -28.95 -37.11
CA ARG A 226 1.50 -29.86 -36.50
C ARG A 226 2.02 -30.82 -37.57
N LYS A 227 3.07 -30.43 -38.30
CA LYS A 227 3.97 -31.40 -38.95
C LYS A 227 4.81 -32.06 -37.87
N GLY A 228 4.45 -33.29 -37.51
CA GLY A 228 5.28 -34.16 -36.69
C GLY A 228 6.59 -34.49 -37.42
N TYR A 229 7.71 -34.31 -36.72
CA TYR A 229 9.00 -34.87 -37.10
C TYR A 229 9.43 -35.86 -36.02
N GLY A 230 9.66 -37.11 -36.43
CA GLY A 230 10.15 -38.16 -35.53
C GLY A 230 9.69 -39.57 -35.88
N ARG A 231 9.80 -40.00 -37.15
CA ARG A 231 9.94 -41.42 -37.49
C ARG A 231 11.41 -41.65 -37.83
N SER A 232 12.13 -42.31 -36.94
CA SER A 232 13.42 -42.93 -37.25
C SER A 232 13.12 -44.23 -38.00
N THR A 233 13.56 -44.31 -39.24
CA THR A 233 13.72 -45.57 -39.97
C THR A 233 15.17 -45.97 -39.89
N GLU A 234 15.45 -47.05 -39.17
CA GLU A 234 16.26 -48.20 -39.58
C GLU A 234 15.84 -49.40 -38.71
#